data_AF-A0A6I3K7D0-F1
#
_entry.id   AF-A0A6I3K7D0-F1
#
_cell.length_a   1.000
_cell.length_b   1.000
_cell.length_c   1.000
_cell.angle_alpha   90.00
_cell.angle_beta   90.00
_cell.angle_gamma   90.00
#
_symmetry.space_group_name_H-M   'P 1'
#
loop_
_entity.id
_entity.type
_entity.pdbx_description
1 polymer ?
#
loop_
_entity_poly.entity_id
_entity_poly.type
_entity_poly.pdbx_seq_one_letter_code
_entity_poly.pdbx_strand_id
1 'polypeptide(L)'
;MTADDYWERVRDIRKDDQILYDERFTPPSENPNNWRNRQRDPIMLGPRDEFLVIGAVRYARGRATYVVKETVDWVIRHWHQLSDNTRYVIARDVAEECDYRDNTPRSVLSEIDDPDWQRLYNHIKDNQ
;
A
#
# COMPACT_ATOMS: atom_id res chain seq x y z
N MET A 1 -4.65 31.05 3.04
CA MET A 1 -5.43 29.86 2.61
C MET A 1 -6.82 30.36 2.29
N THR A 2 -7.19 30.32 1.02
CA THR A 2 -8.51 30.75 0.56
C THR A 2 -9.56 29.69 0.96
N ALA A 3 -10.85 30.03 0.85
CA ALA A 3 -11.92 29.06 1.11
C ALA A 3 -11.81 27.86 0.16
N ASP A 4 -11.42 28.10 -1.09
CA ASP A 4 -11.24 27.05 -2.10
C ASP A 4 -10.04 26.15 -1.77
N ASP A 5 -8.92 26.73 -1.32
CA ASP A 5 -7.75 25.95 -0.87
C ASP A 5 -8.08 25.06 0.34
N TYR A 6 -8.93 25.56 1.25
CA TYR A 6 -9.39 24.78 2.41
C TYR A 6 -10.27 23.60 1.98
N TRP A 7 -11.19 23.81 1.02
CA TRP A 7 -12.07 22.75 0.54
C TRP A 7 -11.38 21.75 -0.39
N GLU A 8 -10.36 22.15 -1.17
CA GLU A 8 -9.50 21.22 -1.90
C GLU A 8 -8.70 20.32 -0.96
N ARG A 9 -8.04 20.90 0.05
CA ARG A 9 -7.32 20.14 1.07
C ARG A 9 -8.25 19.16 1.81
N VAL A 10 -9.47 19.59 2.12
CA VAL A 10 -10.48 18.73 2.74
C VAL A 10 -10.94 17.62 1.79
N ARG A 11 -11.05 17.83 0.48
CA ARG A 11 -11.41 16.78 -0.50
C ARG A 11 -10.31 15.73 -0.67
N ASP A 12 -9.05 16.14 -0.66
CA ASP A 12 -7.91 15.21 -0.77
C ASP A 12 -7.73 14.36 0.50
N ILE A 13 -8.12 14.90 1.67
CA ILE A 13 -8.10 14.19 2.95
C ILE A 13 -9.38 13.35 3.17
N ARG A 14 -10.56 13.83 2.72
CA ARG A 14 -11.87 13.17 2.89
C ARG A 14 -12.27 12.34 1.67
N LYS A 15 -11.51 11.30 1.32
CA LYS A 15 -12.03 10.29 0.38
C LYS A 15 -13.02 9.30 1.02
N ASP A 16 -13.09 9.24 2.36
CA ASP A 16 -13.88 8.22 3.08
C ASP A 16 -15.01 8.76 3.99
N ASP A 17 -15.09 10.07 4.24
CA ASP A 17 -16.03 10.61 5.24
C ASP A 17 -17.47 10.75 4.70
N GLN A 18 -17.66 10.74 3.37
CA GLN A 18 -19.00 10.66 2.77
C GLN A 18 -19.63 9.26 2.87
N ILE A 19 -18.95 8.28 3.46
CA ILE A 19 -19.56 6.97 3.68
C ILE A 19 -20.57 7.04 4.84
N LEU A 20 -20.41 7.93 5.82
CA LEU A 20 -21.21 7.96 7.07
C LEU A 20 -22.71 8.27 6.91
N TYR A 21 -23.15 8.76 5.74
CA TYR A 21 -24.57 8.96 5.41
C TYR A 21 -24.95 8.38 4.05
N ASP A 22 -24.17 7.42 3.57
CA ASP A 22 -24.43 6.72 2.32
C ASP A 22 -25.03 5.33 2.60
N GLU A 23 -25.94 4.88 1.74
CA GLU A 23 -26.55 3.54 1.70
C GLU A 23 -25.51 2.39 1.78
N ARG A 24 -24.21 2.70 1.63
CA ARG A 24 -23.01 1.92 1.94
C ARG A 24 -22.87 1.41 3.40
N PHE A 25 -23.56 1.96 4.41
CA PHE A 25 -23.55 1.47 5.81
C PHE A 25 -24.88 0.86 6.30
N THR A 26 -25.88 0.74 5.43
CA THR A 26 -27.14 0.06 5.76
C THR A 26 -26.86 -1.44 6.04
N PRO A 27 -27.24 -1.97 7.22
CA PRO A 27 -27.06 -3.38 7.53
C PRO A 27 -27.74 -4.27 6.47
N PRO A 28 -27.23 -5.49 6.21
CA PRO A 28 -27.85 -6.39 5.24
C PRO A 28 -29.33 -6.71 5.52
N SER A 29 -29.77 -6.59 6.78
CA SER A 29 -31.17 -6.73 7.20
C SER A 29 -32.09 -5.63 6.65
N GLU A 30 -31.55 -4.45 6.35
CA GLU A 30 -32.29 -3.27 5.92
C GLU A 30 -32.15 -3.00 4.42
N ASN A 31 -31.07 -3.45 3.77
CA ASN A 31 -30.94 -3.43 2.31
C ASN A 31 -30.30 -4.73 1.76
N PRO A 32 -31.11 -5.79 1.56
CA PRO A 32 -30.62 -7.09 1.10
C PRO A 32 -30.11 -7.08 -0.36
N ASN A 33 -30.43 -6.06 -1.16
CA ASN A 33 -30.06 -5.97 -2.57
C ASN A 33 -28.79 -5.13 -2.84
N ASN A 34 -28.16 -4.57 -1.81
CA ASN A 34 -26.94 -3.75 -1.94
C ASN A 34 -25.84 -4.53 -2.68
N TRP A 35 -25.36 -3.97 -3.80
CA TRP A 35 -24.33 -4.57 -4.64
C TRP A 35 -23.00 -4.81 -3.90
N ARG A 36 -22.68 -4.02 -2.85
CA ARG A 36 -21.52 -4.23 -1.99
C ARG A 36 -21.67 -5.35 -0.96
N ASN A 37 -22.89 -5.76 -0.61
CA ASN A 37 -23.10 -6.97 0.20
C ASN A 37 -22.68 -8.25 -0.58
N ARG A 38 -22.55 -8.14 -1.90
CA ARG A 38 -21.98 -9.18 -2.78
C ARG A 38 -20.47 -9.01 -3.02
N GLN A 39 -19.86 -7.90 -2.56
CA GLN A 39 -18.43 -7.58 -2.70
C GLN A 39 -17.68 -7.70 -1.36
N ARG A 40 -18.03 -8.68 -0.53
CA ARG A 40 -17.17 -9.04 0.62
C ARG A 40 -16.01 -9.94 0.24
N ASP A 41 -15.89 -10.31 -1.03
CA ASP A 41 -14.69 -10.98 -1.50
C ASP A 41 -13.58 -9.93 -1.63
N PRO A 42 -12.42 -10.12 -0.98
CA PRO A 42 -11.26 -9.28 -1.19
C PRO A 42 -11.00 -9.16 -2.69
N ILE A 43 -10.57 -7.99 -3.16
CA ILE A 43 -10.05 -7.86 -4.53
C ILE A 43 -8.83 -8.79 -4.61
N MET A 44 -9.03 -9.98 -5.18
CA MET A 44 -7.97 -10.90 -5.52
C MET A 44 -7.30 -10.37 -6.77
N LEU A 45 -6.07 -9.87 -6.63
CA LEU A 45 -5.25 -9.52 -7.79
C LEU A 45 -4.95 -10.82 -8.54
N GLY A 46 -5.35 -10.89 -9.81
CA GLY A 46 -4.90 -11.99 -10.65
C GLY A 46 -3.38 -11.90 -10.86
N PRO A 47 -2.69 -13.00 -11.23
CA PRO A 47 -1.25 -12.97 -11.49
C PRO A 47 -0.82 -11.92 -12.53
N ARG A 48 -1.74 -11.53 -13.43
CA ARG A 48 -1.52 -10.45 -14.41
C ARG A 48 -1.62 -9.05 -13.83
N ASP A 49 -2.31 -8.87 -12.70
CA ASP A 49 -2.55 -7.58 -12.05
C ASP A 49 -1.57 -7.34 -10.89
N GLU A 50 -0.87 -8.38 -10.42
CA GLU A 50 0.19 -8.26 -9.41
C GLU A 50 1.35 -7.35 -9.83
N PHE A 51 1.49 -7.04 -11.14
CA PHE A 51 2.42 -6.01 -11.60
C PHE A 51 2.16 -4.64 -10.96
N LEU A 52 0.93 -4.36 -10.51
CA LEU A 52 0.60 -3.14 -9.78
C LEU A 52 1.26 -3.11 -8.41
N VAL A 53 1.40 -4.26 -7.75
CA VAL A 53 2.12 -4.38 -6.47
C VAL A 53 3.62 -4.14 -6.70
N ILE A 54 4.19 -4.76 -7.73
CA ILE A 54 5.59 -4.50 -8.14
C ILE A 54 5.78 -3.01 -8.44
N GLY A 55 4.83 -2.40 -9.16
CA GLY A 55 4.82 -0.98 -9.47
C GLY A 55 4.80 -0.10 -8.23
N ALA A 56 3.98 -0.44 -7.23
CA ALA A 56 3.91 0.27 -5.96
C ALA A 56 5.24 0.20 -5.19
N VAL A 57 5.85 -0.99 -5.10
CA VAL A 57 7.17 -1.17 -4.45
C VAL A 57 8.23 -0.34 -5.14
N ARG A 58 8.31 -0.37 -6.48
CA ARG A 58 9.27 0.44 -7.25
C ARG A 58 9.03 1.93 -7.12
N TYR A 59 7.76 2.34 -7.08
CA TYR A 59 7.41 3.73 -6.85
C TYR A 59 7.86 4.20 -5.46
N ALA A 60 7.72 3.36 -4.44
CA ALA A 60 8.12 3.67 -3.06
C ALA A 60 9.64 3.91 -2.91
N ARG A 61 10.49 3.24 -3.70
CA ARG A 61 11.97 3.40 -3.66
C ARG A 61 12.43 4.86 -3.80
N GLY A 62 11.79 5.62 -4.68
CA GLY A 62 12.10 7.03 -4.92
C GLY A 62 11.31 8.02 -4.07
N ARG A 63 10.55 7.54 -3.08
CA ARG A 63 9.70 8.35 -2.21
C ARG A 63 10.20 8.29 -0.78
N ALA A 64 9.64 9.19 0.02
CA ALA A 64 9.78 9.16 1.45
C ALA A 64 8.39 9.20 2.09
N THR A 65 8.26 8.77 3.34
CA THR A 65 7.08 8.91 4.21
C THR A 65 5.96 7.86 3.97
N TYR A 66 4.69 8.25 4.15
CA TYR A 66 3.53 7.36 4.25
C TYR A 66 3.41 6.34 3.11
N VAL A 67 3.85 6.68 1.90
CA VAL A 67 3.82 5.75 0.75
C VAL A 67 4.68 4.52 1.01
N VAL A 68 5.86 4.69 1.61
CA VAL A 68 6.76 3.56 1.91
C VAL A 68 6.11 2.66 2.95
N LYS A 69 5.68 3.23 4.07
CA LYS A 69 5.05 2.49 5.16
C LYS A 69 3.81 1.71 4.71
N GLU A 70 2.89 2.35 3.99
CA GLU A 70 1.66 1.69 3.51
C GLU A 70 1.97 0.57 2.51
N THR A 71 2.95 0.78 1.63
CA THR A 71 3.38 -0.25 0.67
C THR A 71 3.99 -1.45 1.41
N VAL A 72 4.88 -1.20 2.37
CA VAL A 72 5.50 -2.25 3.19
C VAL A 72 4.45 -3.03 3.98
N ASP A 73 3.53 -2.33 4.66
CA ASP A 73 2.47 -2.96 5.45
C ASP A 73 1.57 -3.84 4.59
N TRP A 74 1.22 -3.38 3.39
CA TRP A 74 0.42 -4.15 2.46
C TRP A 74 1.17 -5.40 1.98
N VAL A 75 2.42 -5.25 1.54
CA VAL A 75 3.21 -6.39 1.04
C VAL A 75 3.39 -7.45 2.12
N ILE A 76 3.74 -7.08 3.35
CA ILE A 76 3.89 -8.03 4.47
C ILE A 76 2.56 -8.77 4.73
N ARG A 77 1.44 -8.04 4.78
CA ARG A 77 0.12 -8.63 5.06
C ARG A 77 -0.30 -9.66 4.00
N HIS A 78 0.07 -9.42 2.75
CA HIS A 78 -0.38 -10.22 1.60
C HIS A 78 0.71 -11.12 1.00
N TRP A 79 1.90 -11.18 1.60
CA TRP A 79 3.07 -11.87 1.04
C TRP A 79 2.78 -13.30 0.56
N HIS A 80 2.12 -14.10 1.40
CA HIS A 80 1.80 -15.50 1.07
C HIS A 80 0.73 -15.66 -0.01
N GLN A 81 -0.02 -14.60 -0.32
CA GLN A 81 -1.07 -14.58 -1.35
C GLN A 81 -0.52 -14.22 -2.73
N LEU A 82 0.66 -13.59 -2.80
CA LEU A 82 1.32 -13.23 -4.04
C LEU A 82 1.91 -14.46 -4.74
N SER A 83 1.93 -14.44 -6.08
CA SER A 83 2.61 -15.47 -6.85
C SER A 83 4.12 -15.52 -6.58
N ASP A 84 4.74 -16.68 -6.80
CA ASP A 84 6.19 -16.88 -6.63
C ASP A 84 7.00 -15.89 -7.46
N ASN A 85 6.58 -15.62 -8.70
CA ASN A 85 7.26 -14.66 -9.56
C ASN A 85 7.20 -13.23 -8.99
N THR A 86 6.03 -12.81 -8.49
CA THR A 86 5.89 -11.49 -7.88
C THR A 86 6.71 -11.37 -6.59
N ARG A 87 6.69 -12.39 -5.74
CA ARG A 87 7.56 -12.46 -4.55
C ARG A 87 9.03 -12.36 -4.92
N TYR A 88 9.48 -13.11 -5.93
CA TYR A 88 10.86 -13.06 -6.42
C TYR A 88 11.28 -11.66 -6.88
N VAL A 89 10.44 -10.99 -7.68
CA VAL A 89 10.73 -9.63 -8.17
C VAL A 89 10.78 -8.63 -7.02
N ILE A 90 9.81 -8.67 -6.11
CA ILE A 90 9.78 -7.79 -4.93
C ILE A 90 11.01 -8.04 -4.04
N ALA A 91 11.36 -9.30 -3.77
CA ALA A 91 12.52 -9.64 -2.95
C ALA A 91 13.82 -9.07 -3.52
N ARG A 92 14.03 -9.20 -4.83
CA ARG A 92 15.17 -8.59 -5.51
C ARG A 92 15.16 -7.06 -5.38
N ASP A 93 14.04 -6.43 -5.71
CA ASP A 93 13.94 -4.97 -5.72
C ASP A 93 14.10 -4.36 -4.31
N VAL A 94 13.63 -5.06 -3.26
CA VAL A 94 13.82 -4.67 -1.84
C VAL A 94 15.27 -4.86 -1.40
N ALA A 95 15.93 -5.94 -1.81
CA ALA A 95 17.34 -6.16 -1.49
C ALA A 95 18.24 -5.08 -2.12
N GLU A 96 17.99 -4.74 -3.40
CA GLU A 96 18.67 -3.64 -4.08
C GLU A 96 18.43 -2.29 -3.40
N GLU A 97 17.21 -2.04 -2.92
CA GLU A 97 16.88 -0.80 -2.21
C GLU A 97 17.60 -0.70 -0.86
N CYS A 98 17.67 -1.78 -0.08
CA CYS A 98 18.40 -1.79 1.19
C CYS A 98 19.90 -1.59 0.95
N ASP A 99 20.48 -2.27 -0.05
CA ASP A 99 21.89 -2.08 -0.42
C ASP A 99 22.18 -0.63 -0.86
N TYR A 100 21.31 -0.04 -1.69
CA TYR A 100 21.42 1.36 -2.07
C TYR A 100 21.40 2.29 -0.85
N ARG A 101 20.50 2.03 0.09
CA ARG A 101 20.30 2.84 1.29
C ARG A 101 21.49 2.79 2.25
N ASP A 102 22.11 1.62 2.38
CA ASP A 102 23.27 1.41 3.25
C ASP A 102 24.55 2.02 2.66
N ASN A 103 24.68 2.04 1.33
CA ASN A 103 25.92 2.41 0.66
C ASN A 103 25.91 3.82 0.03
N THR A 104 24.78 4.51 0.02
CA THR A 104 24.66 5.84 -0.61
C THR A 104 24.33 6.91 0.43
N PRO A 105 25.06 8.05 0.44
CA PRO A 105 24.66 9.21 1.23
C PRO A 105 23.27 9.70 0.81
N ARG A 106 22.37 9.86 1.77
CA ARG A 106 20.97 10.25 1.53
C ARG A 106 20.60 11.45 2.41
N SER A 107 19.43 12.03 2.14
CA SER A 107 18.87 13.07 2.99
C SER A 107 18.20 12.43 4.22
N VAL A 108 18.11 13.19 5.32
CA VAL A 108 17.38 12.78 6.54
C VAL A 108 15.94 12.34 6.21
N LEU A 109 15.30 13.00 5.24
CA LEU A 109 13.95 12.64 4.82
C LEU A 109 13.89 11.25 4.16
N SER A 110 14.93 10.82 3.47
CA SER A 110 14.99 9.48 2.88
C SER A 110 15.31 8.42 3.93
N GLU A 111 16.13 8.74 4.94
CA GLU A 111 16.56 7.84 6.02
C GLU A 111 15.41 7.47 6.97
N ILE A 112 14.37 8.31 7.08
CA ILE A 112 13.24 8.07 8.00
C ILE A 112 12.52 6.73 7.75
N ASP A 113 12.55 6.24 6.51
CA ASP A 113 11.85 5.01 6.11
C ASP A 113 12.74 3.77 6.15
N ASP A 114 14.01 3.90 6.55
CA ASP A 114 14.93 2.75 6.67
C ASP A 114 14.39 1.64 7.58
N PRO A 115 13.73 1.94 8.74
CA PRO A 115 13.10 0.91 9.55
C PRO A 115 12.00 0.12 8.81
N ASP A 116 11.25 0.77 7.92
CA ASP A 116 10.19 0.11 7.14
C ASP A 116 10.78 -0.79 6.04
N TRP A 117 11.82 -0.32 5.32
CA TRP A 117 12.54 -1.15 4.36
C TRP A 117 13.20 -2.35 5.01
N GLN A 118 13.87 -2.15 6.16
CA GLN A 118 14.49 -3.23 6.91
C GLN A 118 13.45 -4.25 7.40
N ARG A 119 12.28 -3.77 7.83
CA ARG A 119 11.17 -4.65 8.25
C ARG A 119 10.68 -5.52 7.10
N LEU A 120 10.48 -4.94 5.91
CA LEU A 120 10.11 -5.71 4.72
C LEU A 120 11.19 -6.72 4.34
N TYR A 121 12.45 -6.29 4.31
CA TYR A 121 13.58 -7.15 3.97
C TYR A 121 13.72 -8.34 4.92
N ASN A 122 13.61 -8.11 6.23
CA ASN A 122 13.64 -9.17 7.23
C ASN A 122 12.45 -10.14 7.06
N HIS A 123 11.23 -9.61 6.88
CA HIS A 123 10.06 -10.44 6.63
C HIS A 123 10.25 -11.36 5.41
N ILE A 124 10.81 -10.82 4.31
CA ILE A 124 11.09 -11.61 3.11
C ILE A 124 12.10 -12.70 3.41
N LYS A 125 13.20 -12.41 4.11
CA LYS A 125 14.23 -13.41 4.48
C LYS A 125 13.69 -14.53 5.35
N ASP A 126 12.79 -14.20 6.29
CA ASP A 126 12.19 -15.16 7.20
C ASP A 126 11.10 -16.03 6.53
N ASN A 127 10.63 -15.63 5.33
CA ASN A 127 9.51 -16.25 4.62
C ASN A 127 9.86 -16.60 3.16
N GLN A 128 11.13 -16.91 2.88
CA GLN A 128 11.58 -17.47 1.59
C GLN A 128 11.26 -18.96 1.46
#